data_AF-W0B7T7-F1
#
_entry.id   AF-W0B7T7-F1
#
_cell.length_a   1.000
_cell.length_b   1.000
_cell.length_c   1.000
_cell.angle_alpha   90.00
_cell.angle_beta   90.00
_cell.angle_gamma   90.00
#
_symmetry.space_group_name_H-M   'P 1'
#
loop_
_entity.id
_entity.type
_entity.pdbx_description
1 polymer ?
#
loop_
_entity_poly.entity_id
_entity_poly.type
_entity_poly.pdbx_seq_one_letter_code
_entity_poly.pdbx_strand_id
1 'polypeptide(L)'
;MFNDDFHKTAINKNKDIQVCVQQLLMALDIPSSKWGRYLNAPLTVYDFLQELQELTRHEHEEINEFIKLITEKGRNKKRKILIGGSLLLFALSFLPPFLVTGGLTALQSLLAASLFFPVIGLIYTVGIGIYSFYQSFSEPNVSLSHRFRENFSLLASSALNLAAYGVLIAAATTMNPIAAALFVAASLVSVFNEVFHLVLIWNENRKSGPITEQDSLEVRQEKTRIANEYARCRNNVVIALGASIVLAGIITVWSFVPGGIFVSIGILAAIAVVYGLKKLCSFYNDKRMKAHLVQEFEALEYAEEEKARLRAEILPEMEVSPTETASIHSEVFSSTFSQTRIMKSGFASRDGLFSSPSRRISLTDGQELQPILGSAAVQAAESDGHEVRLDSLPVRGFMSS
;
A
#
# COMPACT_ATOMS: atom_id res chain seq x y z
N MET A 1 18.68 1.01 7.90
CA MET A 1 17.33 1.22 7.34
C MET A 1 16.31 1.01 8.45
N PHE A 2 15.57 2.05 8.83
CA PHE A 2 14.78 2.13 10.06
C PHE A 2 13.70 1.05 10.13
N ASN A 3 13.87 0.09 11.05
CA ASN A 3 12.85 -0.91 11.40
C ASN A 3 11.97 -0.43 12.57
N ASP A 4 12.16 0.83 12.99
CA ASP A 4 11.46 1.44 14.11
C ASP A 4 10.17 2.11 13.65
N ASP A 5 9.12 1.94 14.45
CA ASP A 5 7.78 2.48 14.21
C ASP A 5 7.83 4.02 14.13
N PHE A 6 7.40 4.59 12.99
CA PHE A 6 7.36 6.05 12.76
C PHE A 6 6.56 6.81 13.82
N HIS A 7 5.58 6.14 14.44
CA HIS A 7 4.76 6.71 15.53
C HIS A 7 5.48 6.76 16.88
N LYS A 8 6.66 6.15 17.00
CA LYS A 8 7.41 6.04 18.27
C LYS A 8 8.83 6.61 18.17
N THR A 9 9.30 6.81 16.96
CA THR A 9 10.66 7.29 16.71
C THR A 9 10.68 8.81 16.83
N ALA A 10 11.34 9.32 17.88
CA ALA A 10 11.55 10.75 18.06
C ALA A 10 12.63 11.26 17.10
N ILE A 11 12.41 12.42 16.49
CA ILE A 11 13.33 13.04 15.52
C ILE A 11 14.70 13.30 16.15
N ASN A 12 14.72 13.75 17.39
CA ASN A 12 15.93 14.05 18.14
C ASN A 12 16.77 12.82 18.53
N LYS A 13 16.24 11.60 18.35
CA LYS A 13 16.91 10.36 18.75
C LYS A 13 17.95 9.92 17.73
N ASN A 14 17.82 10.30 16.46
CA ASN A 14 18.73 9.90 15.40
C ASN A 14 19.17 11.11 14.55
N LYS A 15 20.49 11.32 14.45
CA LYS A 15 21.09 12.40 13.66
C LYS A 15 20.73 12.31 12.18
N ASP A 16 20.63 11.11 11.62
CA ASP A 16 20.26 10.90 10.22
C ASP A 16 18.83 11.39 9.95
N ILE A 17 17.92 11.18 10.90
CA ILE A 17 16.54 11.68 10.82
C ILE A 17 16.53 13.21 10.90
N GLN A 18 17.32 13.80 11.80
CA GLN A 18 17.42 15.27 11.90
C GLN A 18 17.94 15.90 10.60
N VAL A 19 18.96 15.30 9.97
CA VAL A 19 19.48 15.78 8.68
C VAL A 19 18.41 15.69 7.59
N CYS A 20 17.68 14.57 7.50
CA CYS A 20 16.56 14.46 6.55
C CYS A 20 15.44 15.47 6.84
N VAL A 21 15.12 15.72 8.11
CA VAL A 21 14.12 16.73 8.50
C VAL A 21 14.58 18.14 8.12
N GLN A 22 15.86 18.47 8.32
CA GLN A 22 16.43 19.75 7.90
C GLN A 22 16.38 19.92 6.38
N GLN A 23 16.78 18.90 5.62
CA GLN A 23 16.71 18.90 4.16
C GLN A 23 15.27 19.08 3.68
N LEU A 24 14.30 18.43 4.32
CA LEU A 24 12.90 18.57 3.99
C LEU A 24 12.36 19.98 4.32
N LEU A 25 12.68 20.53 5.50
CA LEU A 25 12.30 21.90 5.87
C LEU A 25 12.89 22.94 4.92
N MET A 26 14.12 22.70 4.45
CA MET A 26 14.80 23.55 3.48
C MET A 26 14.17 23.45 2.08
N ALA A 27 13.83 22.23 1.63
CA ALA A 27 13.15 22.01 0.35
C ALA A 27 11.72 22.60 0.29
N LEU A 28 11.12 22.88 1.46
CA LEU A 28 9.79 23.49 1.60
C LEU A 28 9.85 24.99 1.89
N ASP A 29 11.03 25.62 1.75
CA ASP A 29 11.25 27.04 2.03
C ASP A 29 10.76 27.51 3.42
N ILE A 30 10.79 26.61 4.42
CA ILE A 30 10.41 26.97 5.79
C ILE A 30 11.58 27.73 6.42
N PRO A 31 11.37 28.96 6.93
CA PRO A 31 12.45 29.77 7.47
C PRO A 31 13.12 29.12 8.69
N SER A 32 14.44 29.21 8.75
CA SER A 32 15.30 28.60 9.80
C SER A 32 14.92 29.02 11.22
N SER A 33 14.30 30.20 11.38
CA SER A 33 13.76 30.68 12.66
C SER A 33 12.67 29.78 13.25
N LYS A 34 11.96 29.00 12.42
CA LYS A 34 10.92 28.05 12.86
C LYS A 34 11.45 26.64 13.11
N TRP A 35 12.69 26.34 12.73
CA TRP A 35 13.23 24.97 12.80
C TRP A 35 13.42 24.46 14.22
N GLY A 36 13.65 25.37 15.17
CA GLY A 36 13.81 25.01 16.58
C GLY A 36 12.61 24.25 17.15
N ARG A 37 11.40 24.50 16.64
CA ARG A 37 10.19 23.78 17.03
C ARG A 37 10.22 22.31 16.60
N TYR A 38 10.74 22.01 15.41
CA TYR A 38 10.75 20.64 14.86
C TYR A 38 11.95 19.82 15.32
N LEU A 39 13.11 20.46 15.46
CA LEU A 39 14.38 19.77 15.72
C LEU A 39 14.66 19.57 17.22
N ASN A 40 14.18 20.47 18.08
CA ASN A 40 14.48 20.44 19.51
C ASN A 40 13.33 19.88 20.35
N ALA A 41 12.10 19.83 19.82
CA ALA A 41 10.99 19.21 20.53
C ALA A 41 11.09 17.67 20.45
N PRO A 42 10.57 16.95 21.46
CA PRO A 42 10.47 15.49 21.44
C PRO A 42 9.32 15.03 20.52
N LEU A 43 9.27 15.57 19.29
CA LEU A 43 8.30 15.20 18.27
C LEU A 43 8.67 13.85 17.66
N THR A 44 7.67 13.00 17.48
CA THR A 44 7.84 11.80 16.65
C THR A 44 7.87 12.19 15.18
N VAL A 45 8.44 11.33 14.33
CA VAL A 45 8.42 11.55 12.87
C VAL A 45 6.98 11.73 12.36
N TYR A 46 6.03 11.01 12.94
CA TYR A 46 4.61 11.18 12.62
C TYR A 46 4.04 12.54 13.04
N ASP A 47 4.31 12.99 14.27
CA ASP A 47 3.80 14.27 14.77
C ASP A 47 4.38 15.45 13.97
N PHE A 48 5.65 15.35 13.57
CA PHE A 48 6.28 16.30 12.67
C PHE A 48 5.59 16.36 11.31
N LEU A 49 5.33 15.22 10.67
CA LEU A 49 4.60 15.19 9.40
C LEU A 49 3.20 15.79 9.56
N GLN A 50 2.52 15.55 10.69
CA GLN A 50 1.21 16.12 10.96
C GLN A 50 1.26 17.65 11.14
N GLU A 51 2.23 18.19 11.90
CA GLU A 51 2.43 19.64 12.01
C GLU A 51 2.82 20.27 10.67
N LEU A 52 3.63 19.58 9.88
CA LEU A 52 4.02 20.02 8.54
C LEU A 52 2.79 20.16 7.64
N GLN A 53 1.85 19.21 7.70
CA GLN A 53 0.57 19.25 6.98
C GLN A 53 -0.26 20.52 7.29
N GLU A 54 -0.28 20.93 8.55
CA GLU A 54 -1.04 22.10 8.98
C GLU A 54 -0.45 23.40 8.42
N LEU A 55 0.85 23.43 8.17
CA LEU A 55 1.59 24.58 7.65
C LEU A 55 1.60 24.64 6.13
N THR A 56 1.78 23.51 5.45
CA THR A 56 1.81 23.43 3.98
C THR A 56 0.42 23.23 3.36
N ARG A 57 -0.64 23.49 4.13
CA ARG A 57 -2.04 23.19 3.78
C ARG A 57 -2.54 23.80 2.46
N HIS A 58 -1.86 24.85 1.97
CA HIS A 58 -2.24 25.56 0.75
C HIS A 58 -1.20 25.52 -0.39
N GLU A 59 0.05 25.11 -0.14
CA GLU A 59 1.13 25.24 -1.13
C GLU A 59 1.65 23.89 -1.67
N HIS A 60 1.50 22.79 -0.94
CA HIS A 60 2.03 21.49 -1.36
C HIS A 60 0.98 20.37 -1.29
N GLU A 61 0.17 20.25 -2.34
CA GLU A 61 -0.93 19.29 -2.45
C GLU A 61 -0.44 17.82 -2.34
N GLU A 62 0.72 17.50 -2.91
CA GLU A 62 1.32 16.15 -2.88
C GLU A 62 1.69 15.69 -1.46
N ILE A 63 2.21 16.60 -0.64
CA ILE A 63 2.60 16.31 0.75
C ILE A 63 1.34 16.13 1.61
N ASN A 64 0.33 16.96 1.37
CA ASN A 64 -0.95 16.84 2.04
C ASN A 64 -1.66 15.53 1.67
N GLU A 65 -1.58 15.09 0.41
CA GLU A 65 -2.10 13.80 -0.04
C GLU A 65 -1.35 12.64 0.64
N PHE A 66 -0.01 12.68 0.68
CA PHE A 66 0.81 11.67 1.35
C PHE A 66 0.47 11.52 2.85
N ILE A 67 0.37 12.63 3.57
CA ILE A 67 0.06 12.61 5.02
C ILE A 67 -1.38 12.16 5.27
N LYS A 68 -2.31 12.55 4.39
CA LYS A 68 -3.70 12.06 4.42
C LYS A 68 -3.74 10.54 4.23
N LEU A 69 -2.97 9.98 3.29
CA LEU A 69 -2.88 8.53 3.08
C LEU A 69 -2.33 7.79 4.30
N ILE A 70 -1.31 8.33 4.98
CA ILE A 70 -0.77 7.75 6.22
C ILE A 70 -1.82 7.76 7.34
N THR A 71 -2.48 8.90 7.55
CA THR A 71 -3.46 9.10 8.62
C THR A 71 -4.70 8.23 8.41
N GLU A 72 -5.18 8.13 7.17
CA GLU A 72 -6.32 7.33 6.78
C GLU A 72 -6.05 5.83 6.94
N LYS A 73 -4.82 5.37 6.64
CA LYS A 73 -4.39 3.99 6.86
C LYS A 73 -4.42 3.59 8.34
N GLY A 74 -3.98 4.49 9.23
CA GLY A 74 -4.05 4.29 10.68
C GLY A 74 -5.48 4.20 11.22
N ARG A 75 -6.38 5.08 10.74
CA ARG A 75 -7.80 5.11 11.12
C ARG A 75 -8.55 3.86 10.62
N ASN A 76 -8.27 3.42 9.40
CA ASN A 76 -8.87 2.21 8.82
C ASN A 76 -8.50 0.94 9.60
N LYS A 77 -7.28 0.84 10.13
CA LYS A 77 -6.87 -0.29 10.99
C LYS A 77 -7.70 -0.34 12.29
N LYS A 78 -7.87 0.78 12.98
CA LYS A 78 -8.71 0.87 14.20
C LYS A 78 -10.17 0.54 13.91
N ARG A 79 -10.72 1.05 12.80
CA ARG A 79 -12.10 0.75 12.37
C ARG A 79 -12.30 -0.73 12.05
N LYS A 80 -11.34 -1.36 11.35
CA LYS A 80 -11.36 -2.81 11.05
C LYS A 80 -11.35 -3.66 12.33
N ILE A 81 -10.58 -3.27 13.35
CA ILE A 81 -10.56 -3.97 14.65
C ILE A 81 -11.88 -3.78 15.40
N LEU A 82 -12.43 -2.56 15.44
CA LEU A 82 -13.66 -2.26 16.17
C LEU A 82 -14.87 -2.99 15.57
N ILE A 83 -14.96 -3.04 14.24
CA ILE A 83 -16.06 -3.72 13.54
C ILE A 83 -15.88 -5.24 13.54
N GLY A 84 -14.64 -5.72 13.40
CA GLY A 84 -14.34 -7.15 13.61
C GLY A 84 -14.72 -7.59 15.03
N GLY A 85 -14.42 -6.75 16.03
CA GLY A 85 -14.81 -6.95 17.43
C GLY A 85 -16.33 -6.91 17.64
N SER A 86 -17.05 -5.95 17.02
CA SER A 86 -18.51 -5.87 17.15
C SER A 86 -19.21 -7.04 16.47
N LEU A 87 -18.72 -7.50 15.31
CA LEU A 87 -19.26 -8.66 14.62
C LEU A 87 -19.01 -9.95 15.41
N LEU A 88 -17.84 -10.09 16.02
CA LEU A 88 -17.52 -11.18 16.93
C LEU A 88 -18.45 -11.16 18.16
N LEU A 89 -18.65 -9.99 18.78
CA LEU A 89 -19.57 -9.84 19.92
C LEU A 89 -21.02 -10.13 19.52
N PHE A 90 -21.44 -9.72 18.33
CA PHE A 90 -22.76 -10.04 17.78
C PHE A 90 -22.90 -11.55 17.56
N ALA A 91 -21.91 -12.22 16.98
CA ALA A 91 -21.90 -13.68 16.85
C ALA A 91 -21.93 -14.38 18.22
N LEU A 92 -21.16 -13.88 19.20
CA LEU A 92 -21.21 -14.36 20.57
C LEU A 92 -22.55 -14.10 21.26
N SER A 93 -23.33 -13.08 20.87
CA SER A 93 -24.65 -12.83 21.47
C SER A 93 -25.72 -13.88 21.10
N PHE A 94 -25.46 -14.74 20.10
CA PHE A 94 -26.32 -15.88 19.77
C PHE A 94 -25.94 -17.17 20.53
N LEU A 95 -24.80 -17.21 21.24
CA LEU A 95 -24.42 -18.37 22.08
C LEU A 95 -25.20 -18.52 23.40
N PRO A 96 -25.62 -17.45 24.12
CA PRO A 96 -26.27 -17.56 25.43
C PRO A 96 -27.56 -18.39 25.44
N PRO A 97 -28.48 -18.27 24.45
CA PRO A 97 -29.65 -19.14 24.38
C PRO A 97 -29.27 -20.62 24.27
N PHE A 98 -28.12 -20.92 23.64
CA PHE A 98 -27.58 -22.27 23.60
C PHE A 98 -27.00 -22.67 24.95
N LEU A 99 -26.20 -21.83 25.60
CA LEU A 99 -25.49 -22.15 26.85
C LEU A 99 -26.39 -22.29 28.08
N VAL A 100 -27.49 -21.55 28.16
CA VAL A 100 -28.32 -21.44 29.38
C VAL A 100 -29.37 -22.55 29.52
N THR A 101 -29.89 -23.13 28.43
CA THR A 101 -30.96 -24.14 28.44
C THR A 101 -30.45 -25.56 28.15
N GLY A 102 -29.51 -26.04 28.96
CA GLY A 102 -28.91 -27.38 28.75
C GLY A 102 -27.80 -27.41 27.69
N GLY A 103 -27.26 -26.23 27.37
CA GLY A 103 -26.16 -26.05 26.43
C GLY A 103 -24.93 -26.83 26.76
N LEU A 104 -24.54 -26.94 28.03
CA LEU A 104 -23.35 -27.71 28.38
C LEU A 104 -23.52 -29.20 28.08
N THR A 105 -24.68 -29.79 28.35
CA THR A 105 -24.98 -31.18 27.99
C THR A 105 -25.15 -31.36 26.49
N ALA A 106 -25.74 -30.39 25.79
CA ALA A 106 -25.85 -30.38 24.33
C ALA A 106 -24.49 -30.16 23.66
N LEU A 107 -23.61 -29.36 24.26
CA LEU A 107 -22.25 -29.10 23.79
C LEU A 107 -21.38 -30.32 24.07
N GLN A 108 -21.57 -30.99 25.21
CA GLN A 108 -20.86 -32.21 25.56
C GLN A 108 -21.31 -33.39 24.68
N SER A 109 -22.59 -33.48 24.34
CA SER A 109 -23.09 -34.45 23.35
C SER A 109 -22.71 -34.06 21.92
N LEU A 110 -22.61 -32.76 21.59
CA LEU A 110 -22.09 -32.28 20.31
C LEU A 110 -20.59 -32.53 20.18
N LEU A 111 -19.80 -32.30 21.24
CA LEU A 111 -18.35 -32.58 21.34
C LEU A 111 -18.08 -34.08 21.30
N ALA A 112 -18.94 -34.88 21.92
CA ALA A 112 -18.90 -36.34 21.82
C ALA A 112 -19.40 -36.84 20.45
N ALA A 113 -20.26 -36.07 19.78
CA ALA A 113 -20.70 -36.36 18.44
C ALA A 113 -19.65 -35.92 17.42
N SER A 114 -19.48 -36.74 16.39
CA SER A 114 -18.68 -36.42 15.20
C SER A 114 -19.18 -35.19 14.42
N LEU A 115 -20.31 -34.59 14.84
CA LEU A 115 -20.92 -33.37 14.27
C LEU A 115 -20.24 -32.06 14.72
N PHE A 116 -19.42 -32.08 15.77
CA PHE A 116 -18.72 -30.90 16.28
C PHE A 116 -17.91 -30.17 15.19
N PHE A 117 -17.08 -30.92 14.47
CA PHE A 117 -16.16 -30.34 13.49
C PHE A 117 -16.86 -29.69 12.29
N PRO A 118 -17.87 -30.33 11.66
CA PRO A 118 -18.67 -29.67 10.62
C PRO A 118 -19.35 -28.38 11.09
N VAL A 119 -19.91 -28.36 12.31
CA VAL A 119 -20.62 -27.19 12.83
C VAL A 119 -19.66 -26.03 13.08
N ILE A 120 -18.49 -26.28 13.68
CA ILE A 120 -17.47 -25.24 13.87
C ILE A 120 -16.94 -24.75 12.52
N GLY A 121 -16.67 -25.66 11.58
CA GLY A 121 -16.23 -25.32 10.23
C GLY A 121 -17.23 -24.42 9.51
N LEU A 122 -18.54 -24.68 9.68
CA LEU A 122 -19.62 -23.85 9.16
C LEU A 122 -19.61 -22.45 9.77
N ILE A 123 -19.59 -22.34 11.10
CA ILE A 123 -19.55 -21.04 11.81
C ILE A 123 -18.34 -20.23 11.36
N TYR A 124 -17.17 -20.86 11.28
CA TYR A 124 -15.94 -20.23 10.82
C TYR A 124 -16.04 -19.73 9.37
N THR A 125 -16.58 -20.55 8.47
CA THR A 125 -16.73 -20.21 7.05
C THR A 125 -17.68 -19.03 6.86
N VAL A 126 -18.82 -19.03 7.56
CA VAL A 126 -19.78 -17.92 7.54
C VAL A 126 -19.15 -16.65 8.11
N GLY A 127 -18.46 -16.75 9.25
CA GLY A 127 -17.78 -15.62 9.87
C GLY A 127 -16.73 -14.98 8.97
N ILE A 128 -15.89 -15.80 8.34
CA ILE A 128 -14.90 -15.31 7.35
C ILE A 128 -15.57 -14.72 6.13
N GLY A 129 -16.62 -15.36 5.60
CA GLY A 129 -17.35 -14.84 4.44
C GLY A 129 -17.89 -13.43 4.70
N ILE A 130 -18.56 -13.22 5.84
CA ILE A 130 -19.08 -11.91 6.23
C ILE A 130 -17.95 -10.90 6.43
N TYR A 131 -16.88 -11.30 7.13
CA TYR A 131 -15.73 -10.42 7.37
C TYR A 131 -15.05 -9.96 6.07
N SER A 132 -14.77 -10.90 5.16
CA SER A 132 -14.14 -10.60 3.88
C SER A 132 -15.03 -9.75 2.98
N PHE A 133 -16.34 -10.02 2.97
CA PHE A 133 -17.31 -9.19 2.25
C PHE A 133 -17.33 -7.76 2.80
N TYR A 134 -17.39 -7.60 4.12
CA TYR A 134 -17.32 -6.29 4.77
C TYR A 134 -16.03 -5.53 4.42
N GLN A 135 -14.90 -6.23 4.43
CA GLN A 135 -13.62 -5.62 4.07
C GLN A 135 -13.61 -5.13 2.62
N SER A 136 -14.12 -5.94 1.67
CA SER A 136 -14.19 -5.57 0.26
C SER A 136 -15.08 -4.34 0.03
N PHE A 137 -16.21 -4.23 0.72
CA PHE A 137 -17.08 -3.05 0.65
C PHE A 137 -16.43 -1.78 1.22
N SER A 138 -15.57 -1.93 2.22
CA SER A 138 -14.97 -0.81 2.94
C SER A 138 -13.75 -0.18 2.27
N GLU A 139 -13.20 -0.76 1.20
CA GLU A 139 -11.99 -0.27 0.52
C GLU A 139 -12.34 0.57 -0.71
N PRO A 140 -12.41 1.92 -0.63
CA PRO A 140 -12.94 2.78 -1.70
C PRO A 140 -12.09 2.78 -2.98
N ASN A 141 -10.81 2.39 -2.91
CA ASN A 141 -9.85 2.55 -4.00
C ASN A 141 -9.78 1.36 -4.98
N VAL A 142 -10.57 0.31 -4.77
CA VAL A 142 -10.56 -0.88 -5.64
C VAL A 142 -11.65 -0.77 -6.69
N SER A 143 -11.38 -1.13 -7.95
CA SER A 143 -12.38 -1.10 -9.02
C SER A 143 -13.57 -2.02 -8.71
N LEU A 144 -14.79 -1.60 -9.07
CA LEU A 144 -16.01 -2.38 -8.79
C LEU A 144 -15.97 -3.79 -9.37
N SER A 145 -15.44 -3.95 -10.59
CA SER A 145 -15.29 -5.26 -11.23
C SER A 145 -14.36 -6.19 -10.45
N HIS A 146 -13.25 -5.66 -9.93
CA HIS A 146 -12.34 -6.43 -9.10
C HIS A 146 -13.01 -6.88 -7.79
N ARG A 147 -13.71 -5.96 -7.11
CA ARG A 147 -14.45 -6.29 -5.89
C ARG A 147 -15.53 -7.34 -6.13
N PHE A 148 -16.31 -7.17 -7.20
CA PHE A 148 -17.36 -8.13 -7.54
C PHE A 148 -16.78 -9.53 -7.77
N ARG A 149 -15.68 -9.63 -8.52
CA ARG A 149 -15.01 -10.91 -8.78
C ARG A 149 -14.49 -11.55 -7.50
N GLU A 150 -13.78 -10.79 -6.65
CA GLU A 150 -13.26 -11.31 -5.38
C GLU A 150 -14.40 -11.77 -4.46
N ASN A 151 -15.45 -10.97 -4.32
CA ASN A 151 -16.61 -11.31 -3.51
C ASN A 151 -17.37 -12.52 -4.08
N PHE A 152 -17.53 -12.62 -5.40
CA PHE A 152 -18.15 -13.76 -6.05
C PHE A 152 -17.33 -15.04 -5.82
N SER A 153 -16.01 -14.99 -5.99
CA SER A 153 -15.14 -16.13 -5.72
C SER A 153 -15.20 -16.56 -4.25
N LEU A 154 -15.19 -15.61 -3.32
CA LEU A 154 -15.32 -15.88 -1.89
C LEU A 154 -16.69 -16.49 -1.57
N LEU A 155 -17.76 -15.95 -2.15
CA LEU A 155 -19.11 -16.46 -1.97
C LEU A 155 -19.26 -17.88 -2.53
N ALA A 156 -18.76 -18.14 -3.74
CA ALA A 156 -18.82 -19.45 -4.37
C ALA A 156 -18.02 -20.50 -3.58
N SER A 157 -16.80 -20.17 -3.14
CA SER A 157 -16.00 -21.06 -2.29
C SER A 157 -16.69 -21.32 -0.94
N SER A 158 -17.27 -20.28 -0.33
CA SER A 158 -18.00 -20.41 0.95
C SER A 158 -19.28 -21.23 0.80
N ALA A 159 -20.03 -21.04 -0.30
CA ALA A 159 -21.25 -21.79 -0.58
C ALA A 159 -20.95 -23.28 -0.83
N LEU A 160 -19.86 -23.59 -1.54
CA LEU A 160 -19.41 -24.98 -1.74
C LEU A 160 -18.97 -25.63 -0.42
N ASN A 161 -18.20 -24.92 0.41
CA ASN A 161 -17.84 -25.40 1.75
C ASN A 161 -19.08 -25.60 2.64
N LEU A 162 -20.03 -24.67 2.60
CA LEU A 162 -21.29 -24.76 3.35
C LEU A 162 -22.11 -25.98 2.90
N ALA A 163 -22.21 -26.21 1.59
CA ALA A 163 -22.85 -27.39 1.03
C ALA A 163 -22.12 -28.67 1.45
N ALA A 164 -20.79 -28.69 1.44
CA ALA A 164 -19.99 -29.82 1.88
C ALA A 164 -20.26 -30.15 3.36
N TYR A 165 -20.27 -29.15 4.24
CA TYR A 165 -20.64 -29.33 5.65
C TYR A 165 -22.08 -29.79 5.81
N GLY A 166 -23.02 -29.26 5.02
CA GLY A 166 -24.41 -29.71 5.00
C GLY A 166 -24.55 -31.19 4.63
N VAL A 167 -23.81 -31.64 3.61
CA VAL A 167 -23.74 -33.06 3.22
C VAL A 167 -23.13 -33.91 4.34
N LEU A 168 -22.06 -33.44 4.99
CA LEU A 168 -21.46 -34.16 6.13
C LEU A 168 -22.41 -34.29 7.32
N ILE A 169 -23.17 -33.24 7.63
CA ILE A 169 -24.18 -33.26 8.70
C ILE A 169 -25.31 -34.23 8.33
N ALA A 170 -25.81 -34.17 7.09
CA ALA A 170 -26.88 -35.05 6.61
C ALA A 170 -26.46 -36.53 6.55
N ALA A 171 -25.20 -36.81 6.18
CA ALA A 171 -24.64 -38.17 6.10
C ALA A 171 -24.19 -38.73 7.47
N ALA A 172 -24.60 -38.10 8.58
CA ALA A 172 -24.19 -38.46 9.93
C ALA A 172 -22.66 -38.64 10.04
N THR A 173 -21.90 -37.69 9.48
CA THR A 173 -20.46 -37.43 9.68
C THR A 173 -19.47 -38.37 9.00
N THR A 174 -19.93 -39.46 8.39
CA THR A 174 -19.03 -40.25 7.55
C THR A 174 -18.65 -39.43 6.33
N MET A 175 -17.34 -39.28 6.08
CA MET A 175 -16.82 -38.44 5.01
C MET A 175 -17.27 -38.99 3.64
N ASN A 176 -18.37 -38.45 3.12
CA ASN A 176 -18.95 -38.88 1.86
C ASN A 176 -18.10 -38.35 0.69
N PRO A 177 -17.80 -39.17 -0.35
CA PRO A 177 -17.14 -38.71 -1.57
C PRO A 177 -17.75 -37.43 -2.18
N ILE A 178 -19.06 -37.23 -2.04
CA ILE A 178 -19.75 -36.01 -2.49
C ILE A 178 -19.26 -34.78 -1.69
N ALA A 179 -19.15 -34.88 -0.38
CA ALA A 179 -18.64 -33.78 0.45
C ALA A 179 -17.16 -33.49 0.14
N ALA A 180 -16.36 -34.53 -0.06
CA ALA A 180 -14.97 -34.40 -0.49
C ALA A 180 -14.87 -33.65 -1.83
N ALA A 181 -15.68 -34.02 -2.83
CA ALA A 181 -15.72 -33.34 -4.12
C ALA A 181 -16.09 -31.85 -3.99
N LEU A 182 -17.03 -31.51 -3.10
CA LEU A 182 -17.41 -30.12 -2.83
C LEU A 182 -16.27 -29.31 -2.19
N PHE A 183 -15.53 -29.88 -1.22
CA PHE A 183 -14.34 -29.21 -0.65
C PHE A 183 -13.23 -29.00 -1.68
N VAL A 184 -13.01 -29.98 -2.56
CA VAL A 184 -12.06 -29.86 -3.67
C VAL A 184 -12.51 -28.76 -4.63
N ALA A 185 -13.78 -28.74 -5.01
CA ALA A 185 -14.35 -27.68 -5.85
C ALA A 185 -14.21 -26.30 -5.20
N ALA A 186 -14.46 -26.17 -3.90
CA ALA A 186 -14.28 -24.91 -3.16
C ALA A 186 -12.83 -24.42 -3.19
N SER A 187 -11.86 -25.35 -3.13
CA SER A 187 -10.43 -25.05 -3.23
C SER A 187 -10.04 -24.64 -4.66
N LEU A 188 -10.61 -25.29 -5.68
CA LEU A 188 -10.40 -24.94 -7.09
C LEU A 188 -10.88 -23.52 -7.40
N VAL A 189 -12.02 -23.09 -6.86
CA VAL A 189 -12.52 -21.70 -7.02
C VAL A 189 -11.45 -20.68 -6.58
N SER A 190 -10.78 -20.94 -5.46
CA SER A 190 -9.69 -20.06 -4.99
C SER A 190 -8.50 -20.03 -5.94
N VAL A 191 -8.13 -21.18 -6.52
CA VAL A 191 -7.05 -21.27 -7.52
C VAL A 191 -7.45 -20.53 -8.79
N PHE A 192 -8.68 -20.70 -9.28
CA PHE A 192 -9.17 -19.99 -10.47
C PHE A 192 -9.14 -18.48 -10.31
N ASN A 193 -9.50 -17.95 -9.14
CA ASN A 193 -9.41 -16.51 -8.87
C ASN A 193 -7.96 -16.00 -8.95
N GLU A 194 -7.00 -16.74 -8.38
CA GLU A 194 -5.58 -16.37 -8.43
C GLU A 194 -5.03 -16.45 -9.87
N VAL A 195 -5.42 -17.49 -10.63
CA VAL A 195 -5.07 -17.64 -12.06
C VAL A 195 -5.65 -16.50 -12.88
N PHE A 196 -6.92 -16.13 -12.66
CA PHE A 196 -7.53 -15.01 -13.36
C PHE A 196 -6.83 -13.70 -13.06
N HIS A 197 -6.48 -13.46 -11.80
CA HIS A 197 -5.68 -12.30 -11.40
C HIS A 197 -4.31 -12.28 -12.10
N LEU A 198 -3.63 -13.43 -12.18
CA LEU A 198 -2.40 -13.58 -12.93
C LEU A 198 -2.59 -13.28 -14.42
N VAL A 199 -3.67 -13.72 -15.04
CA VAL A 199 -3.97 -13.46 -16.46
C VAL A 199 -4.15 -11.96 -16.73
N LEU A 200 -4.80 -11.23 -15.81
CA LEU A 200 -4.93 -9.78 -15.95
C LEU A 200 -3.58 -9.08 -15.91
N ILE A 201 -2.75 -9.37 -14.91
CA ILE A 201 -1.42 -8.78 -14.78
C ILE A 201 -0.51 -9.23 -15.94
N TRP A 202 -0.65 -10.46 -16.41
CA TRP A 202 0.09 -10.95 -17.57
C TRP A 202 -0.23 -10.14 -18.83
N ASN A 203 -1.52 -9.86 -19.06
CA ASN A 203 -1.96 -9.04 -20.19
C ASN A 203 -1.43 -7.61 -20.08
N GLU A 204 -1.40 -7.05 -18.87
CA GLU A 204 -0.82 -5.74 -18.60
C GLU A 204 0.70 -5.72 -18.84
N ASN A 205 1.44 -6.68 -18.27
CA ASN A 205 2.87 -6.85 -18.50
C ASN A 205 3.21 -7.00 -20.00
N ARG A 206 2.36 -7.71 -20.75
CA ARG A 206 2.51 -7.86 -22.20
C ARG A 206 2.30 -6.53 -22.95
N LYS A 207 1.37 -5.69 -22.51
CA LYS A 207 1.11 -4.37 -23.11
C LYS A 207 2.24 -3.38 -22.83
N SER A 208 2.90 -3.48 -21.67
CA SER A 208 4.02 -2.60 -21.31
C SER A 208 5.26 -2.81 -22.19
N GLY A 209 5.40 -3.99 -22.81
CA GLY A 209 6.52 -4.30 -23.71
C GLY A 209 7.87 -4.44 -23.00
N PRO A 210 8.96 -4.72 -23.73
CA PRO A 210 10.29 -4.81 -23.15
C PRO A 210 10.77 -3.44 -22.65
N ILE A 211 11.60 -3.45 -21.60
CA ILE A 211 12.30 -2.27 -21.09
C ILE A 211 13.37 -1.89 -22.12
N THR A 212 13.32 -0.66 -22.64
CA THR A 212 14.27 -0.16 -23.65
C THR A 212 15.15 0.92 -23.03
N GLU A 213 16.41 1.02 -23.49
CA GLU A 213 17.35 2.05 -23.02
C GLU A 213 16.96 3.50 -23.37
N GLN A 214 15.93 3.68 -24.18
CA GLN A 214 15.37 4.97 -24.56
C GLN A 214 14.22 5.41 -23.66
N ASP A 215 13.68 4.49 -22.84
CA ASP A 215 12.61 4.80 -21.90
C ASP A 215 13.13 5.72 -20.79
N SER A 216 12.30 6.68 -20.35
CA SER A 216 12.56 7.49 -19.16
C SER A 216 12.62 6.61 -17.91
N LEU A 217 13.32 7.06 -16.87
CA LEU A 217 13.43 6.34 -15.59
C LEU A 217 12.05 5.94 -15.05
N GLU A 218 11.09 6.86 -15.08
CA GLU A 218 9.72 6.62 -14.60
C GLU A 218 9.06 5.44 -15.34
N VAL A 219 9.18 5.41 -16.67
CA VAL A 219 8.63 4.31 -17.49
C VAL A 219 9.35 3.00 -17.19
N ARG A 220 10.67 3.02 -16.97
CA ARG A 220 11.41 1.81 -16.58
C ARG A 220 10.99 1.30 -15.20
N GLN A 221 10.82 2.19 -14.23
CA GLN A 221 10.38 1.83 -12.89
C GLN A 221 8.96 1.23 -12.92
N GLU A 222 8.06 1.81 -13.70
CA GLU A 222 6.70 1.28 -13.89
C GLU A 222 6.71 -0.11 -14.55
N LYS A 223 7.46 -0.27 -15.66
CA LYS A 223 7.61 -1.57 -16.33
C LYS A 223 8.19 -2.63 -15.38
N THR A 224 9.21 -2.27 -14.60
CA THR A 224 9.85 -3.16 -13.61
C THR A 224 8.86 -3.54 -12.51
N ARG A 225 8.03 -2.58 -12.04
CA ARG A 225 6.97 -2.83 -11.07
C ARG A 225 5.97 -3.86 -11.57
N ILE A 226 5.48 -3.69 -12.80
CA ILE A 226 4.52 -4.61 -13.41
C ILE A 226 5.13 -6.01 -13.60
N ALA A 227 6.40 -6.09 -14.05
CA ALA A 227 7.11 -7.35 -14.21
C ALA A 227 7.31 -8.09 -12.88
N ASN A 228 7.67 -7.37 -11.82
CA ASN A 228 7.82 -7.95 -10.48
C ASN A 228 6.46 -8.36 -9.89
N GLU A 229 5.41 -7.58 -10.11
CA GLU A 229 4.05 -7.94 -9.70
C GLU A 229 3.56 -9.21 -10.43
N TYR A 230 3.86 -9.36 -11.72
CA TYR A 230 3.62 -10.60 -12.47
C TYR A 230 4.36 -11.79 -11.85
N ALA A 231 5.66 -11.65 -11.55
CA ALA A 231 6.45 -12.70 -10.94
C ALA A 231 5.90 -13.10 -9.56
N ARG A 232 5.52 -12.11 -8.74
CA ARG A 232 4.88 -12.32 -7.43
C ARG A 232 3.59 -13.12 -7.58
N CYS A 233 2.68 -12.70 -8.46
CA CYS A 233 1.41 -13.38 -8.67
C CYS A 233 1.60 -14.80 -9.22
N ARG A 234 2.55 -15.01 -10.13
CA ARG A 234 2.87 -16.35 -10.65
C ARG A 234 3.29 -17.29 -9.52
N ASN A 235 4.17 -16.83 -8.63
CA ASN A 235 4.61 -17.64 -7.49
C ASN A 235 3.45 -17.92 -6.52
N ASN A 236 2.56 -16.94 -6.30
CA ASN A 236 1.36 -17.15 -5.46
C ASN A 236 0.39 -18.18 -6.06
N VAL A 237 0.19 -18.18 -7.39
CA VAL A 237 -0.58 -19.23 -8.08
C VAL A 237 0.05 -20.61 -7.85
N VAL A 238 1.37 -20.74 -8.00
CA VAL A 238 2.07 -22.02 -7.79
C VAL A 238 1.93 -22.50 -6.35
N ILE A 239 2.09 -21.60 -5.37
CA ILE A 239 1.89 -21.92 -3.94
C ILE A 239 0.44 -22.34 -3.68
N ALA A 240 -0.54 -21.63 -4.24
CA ALA A 240 -1.95 -21.93 -4.07
C ALA A 240 -2.33 -23.28 -4.71
N LEU A 241 -1.83 -23.57 -5.92
CA LEU A 241 -2.04 -24.83 -6.61
C LEU A 241 -1.43 -26.00 -5.83
N GLY A 242 -0.18 -25.85 -5.38
CA GLY A 242 0.49 -26.86 -4.55
C GLY A 242 -0.28 -27.15 -3.26
N ALA A 243 -0.73 -26.10 -2.55
CA ALA A 243 -1.55 -26.28 -1.35
C ALA A 243 -2.88 -26.99 -1.64
N SER A 244 -3.55 -26.66 -2.75
CA SER A 244 -4.81 -27.31 -3.14
C SER A 244 -4.63 -28.79 -3.50
N ILE A 245 -3.53 -29.16 -4.16
CA ILE A 245 -3.21 -30.57 -4.47
C ILE A 245 -2.98 -31.36 -3.18
N VAL A 246 -2.21 -30.81 -2.24
CA VAL A 246 -1.96 -31.46 -0.95
C VAL A 246 -3.25 -31.60 -0.14
N LEU A 247 -4.09 -30.56 -0.09
CA LEU A 247 -5.39 -30.62 0.58
C LEU A 247 -6.32 -31.67 -0.05
N ALA A 248 -6.38 -31.74 -1.38
CA ALA A 248 -7.16 -32.75 -2.08
C ALA A 248 -6.66 -34.17 -1.74
N GLY A 249 -5.34 -34.37 -1.65
CA GLY A 249 -4.74 -35.63 -1.21
C GLY A 249 -5.15 -36.01 0.21
N ILE A 250 -5.06 -35.06 1.16
CA ILE A 250 -5.48 -35.27 2.56
C ILE A 250 -6.96 -35.63 2.63
N ILE A 251 -7.82 -34.89 1.92
CA ILE A 251 -9.27 -35.14 1.88
C ILE A 251 -9.57 -36.51 1.27
N THR A 252 -8.86 -36.89 0.20
CA THR A 252 -9.03 -38.19 -0.45
C THR A 252 -8.70 -39.33 0.53
N VAL A 253 -7.55 -39.24 1.22
CA VAL A 253 -7.19 -40.22 2.25
C VAL A 253 -8.24 -40.26 3.37
N TRP A 254 -8.78 -39.11 3.77
CA TRP A 254 -9.85 -39.05 4.77
C TRP A 254 -11.10 -39.82 4.35
N SER A 255 -11.47 -39.77 3.06
CA SER A 255 -12.64 -40.48 2.54
C SER A 255 -12.50 -42.01 2.57
N PHE A 256 -11.28 -42.55 2.61
CA PHE A 256 -11.03 -44.00 2.61
C PHE A 256 -10.69 -44.58 3.98
N VAL A 257 -10.34 -43.74 4.96
CA VAL A 257 -10.02 -44.20 6.33
C VAL A 257 -11.26 -44.01 7.22
N PRO A 258 -11.90 -45.09 7.71
CA PRO A 258 -13.06 -44.98 8.59
C PRO A 258 -12.73 -44.14 9.83
N GLY A 259 -13.55 -43.11 10.06
CA GLY A 259 -13.22 -41.99 10.95
C GLY A 259 -13.37 -42.34 12.43
N GLY A 260 -12.25 -42.61 13.10
CA GLY A 260 -12.13 -42.41 14.55
C GLY A 260 -11.79 -40.95 14.88
N ILE A 261 -12.12 -40.49 16.09
CA ILE A 261 -11.84 -39.11 16.56
C ILE A 261 -10.36 -38.74 16.37
N PHE A 262 -9.44 -39.68 16.65
CA PHE A 262 -8.00 -39.47 16.48
C PHE A 262 -7.57 -39.22 15.03
N VAL A 263 -8.17 -39.94 14.07
CA VAL A 263 -7.89 -39.77 12.64
C VAL A 263 -8.38 -38.39 12.19
N SER A 264 -9.59 -37.99 12.60
CA SER A 264 -10.13 -36.66 12.30
C SER A 264 -9.27 -35.54 12.87
N ILE A 265 -8.79 -35.66 14.11
CA ILE A 265 -7.87 -34.68 14.72
C ILE A 265 -6.57 -34.59 13.93
N GLY A 266 -5.97 -35.74 13.57
CA GLY A 266 -4.75 -35.78 12.77
C GLY A 266 -4.91 -35.10 11.40
N ILE A 267 -6.04 -35.32 10.74
CA ILE A 267 -6.35 -34.72 9.43
C ILE A 267 -6.59 -33.21 9.56
N LEU A 268 -7.32 -32.76 10.58
CA LEU A 268 -7.50 -31.33 10.85
C LEU A 268 -6.17 -30.63 11.15
N ALA A 269 -5.29 -31.28 11.92
CA ALA A 269 -3.94 -30.78 12.15
C ALA A 269 -3.13 -30.69 10.85
N ALA A 270 -3.20 -31.70 9.98
CA ALA A 270 -2.54 -31.68 8.67
C ALA A 270 -3.07 -30.54 7.79
N ILE A 271 -4.39 -30.33 7.73
CA ILE A 271 -5.01 -29.22 7.00
C ILE A 271 -4.50 -27.87 7.55
N ALA A 272 -4.49 -27.71 8.88
CA ALA A 272 -4.00 -26.48 9.52
C ALA A 272 -2.52 -26.21 9.18
N VAL A 273 -1.68 -27.25 9.18
CA VAL A 273 -0.27 -27.14 8.77
C VAL A 273 -0.15 -26.70 7.31
N VAL A 274 -0.95 -27.25 6.40
CA VAL A 274 -0.94 -26.85 4.98
C VAL A 274 -1.33 -25.38 4.81
N TYR A 275 -2.37 -24.91 5.51
CA TYR A 275 -2.73 -23.48 5.50
C TYR A 275 -1.64 -22.60 6.10
N GLY A 276 -1.00 -23.03 7.19
CA GLY A 276 0.13 -22.35 7.80
C GLY A 276 1.32 -22.21 6.86
N LEU A 277 1.71 -23.31 6.19
CA LEU A 277 2.78 -23.34 5.20
C LEU A 277 2.44 -22.46 4.00
N LYS A 278 1.22 -22.56 3.45
CA LYS A 278 0.74 -21.68 2.37
C LYS A 278 0.94 -20.21 2.73
N LYS A 279 0.47 -19.81 3.92
CA LYS A 279 0.56 -18.43 4.40
C LYS A 279 2.01 -17.98 4.58
N LEU A 280 2.87 -18.85 5.14
CA LEU A 280 4.29 -18.56 5.34
C LEU A 280 5.04 -18.42 4.00
N CYS A 281 4.78 -19.31 3.03
CA CYS A 281 5.36 -19.25 1.70
C CYS A 281 4.92 -17.98 0.96
N SER A 282 3.64 -17.61 1.00
CA SER A 282 3.16 -16.35 0.42
C SER A 282 3.81 -15.14 1.07
N PHE A 283 3.91 -15.12 2.41
CA PHE A 283 4.58 -14.03 3.13
C PHE A 283 6.07 -13.90 2.74
N TYR A 284 6.78 -15.03 2.64
CA TYR A 284 8.18 -15.02 2.22
C TYR A 284 8.34 -14.57 0.76
N ASN A 285 7.46 -15.02 -0.13
CA ASN A 285 7.42 -14.58 -1.52
C ASN A 285 7.22 -13.06 -1.61
N ASP A 286 6.24 -12.51 -0.88
CA ASP A 286 5.99 -11.07 -0.84
C ASP A 286 7.20 -10.29 -0.34
N LYS A 287 7.84 -10.77 0.75
CA LYS A 287 9.04 -10.14 1.31
C LYS A 287 10.20 -10.15 0.31
N ARG A 288 10.43 -11.29 -0.34
CA ARG A 288 11.51 -11.45 -1.33
C ARG A 288 11.29 -10.57 -2.57
N MET A 289 10.08 -10.54 -3.11
CA MET A 289 9.76 -9.73 -4.30
C MET A 289 9.81 -8.23 -3.99
N LYS A 290 9.45 -7.81 -2.77
CA LYS A 290 9.63 -6.42 -2.33
C LYS A 290 11.11 -6.04 -2.23
N ALA A 291 11.94 -6.91 -1.64
CA ALA A 291 13.37 -6.65 -1.55
C ALA A 291 14.04 -6.57 -2.94
N HIS A 292 13.65 -7.48 -3.85
CA HIS A 292 14.13 -7.46 -5.23
C HIS A 292 13.77 -6.16 -5.96
N LEU A 293 12.54 -5.68 -5.80
CA LEU A 293 12.09 -4.44 -6.42
C LEU A 293 12.90 -3.23 -5.96
N VAL A 294 13.16 -3.15 -4.66
CA VAL A 294 13.96 -2.05 -4.08
C VAL A 294 15.38 -2.09 -4.65
N GLN A 295 15.98 -3.27 -4.71
CA GLN A 295 17.32 -3.44 -5.28
C GLN A 295 17.37 -3.07 -6.78
N GLU A 296 16.34 -3.43 -7.56
CA GLU A 296 16.26 -3.05 -8.98
C GLU A 296 16.08 -1.54 -9.16
N PHE A 297 15.29 -0.88 -8.31
CA PHE A 297 15.15 0.57 -8.34
C PHE A 297 16.45 1.29 -7.98
N GLU A 298 17.15 0.84 -6.93
CA GLU A 298 18.46 1.38 -6.55
C GLU A 298 19.49 1.19 -7.69
N ALA A 299 19.49 0.04 -8.37
CA ALA A 299 20.37 -0.20 -9.50
C ALA A 299 20.04 0.68 -10.72
N LEU A 300 18.75 0.93 -10.98
CA LEU A 300 18.31 1.82 -12.07
C LEU A 300 18.66 3.28 -11.80
N GLU A 301 18.46 3.76 -10.57
CA GLU A 301 18.83 5.11 -10.15
C GLU A 301 20.35 5.33 -10.28
N TYR A 302 21.16 4.42 -9.75
CA TYR A 302 22.62 4.50 -9.86
C TYR A 302 23.11 4.49 -11.31
N ALA A 303 22.51 3.66 -12.17
CA ALA A 303 22.87 3.60 -13.59
C ALA A 303 22.51 4.88 -14.35
N GLU A 304 21.46 5.59 -13.95
CA GLU A 304 21.09 6.88 -14.56
C GLU A 304 21.99 8.02 -14.05
N GLU A 305 22.29 8.05 -12.75
CA GLU A 305 23.26 9.00 -12.17
C GLU A 305 24.63 8.88 -12.86
N GLU A 306 25.12 7.64 -13.07
CA GLU A 306 26.39 7.40 -13.76
C GLU A 306 26.35 7.84 -15.24
N LYS A 307 25.24 7.57 -15.95
CA LYS A 307 25.05 8.07 -17.32
C LYS A 307 25.01 9.60 -17.37
N ALA A 308 24.45 10.26 -16.37
CA ALA A 308 24.44 11.73 -16.27
C ALA A 308 25.84 12.28 -16.01
N ARG A 309 26.63 11.64 -15.14
CA ARG A 309 28.04 11.99 -14.88
C ARG A 309 28.90 11.88 -16.13
N LEU A 310 28.83 10.75 -16.83
CA LEU A 310 29.59 10.55 -18.06
C LEU A 310 29.21 11.56 -19.15
N ARG A 311 27.94 11.93 -19.25
CA ARG A 311 27.50 13.00 -20.18
C ARG A 311 28.08 14.36 -19.80
N ALA A 312 28.13 14.69 -18.52
CA ALA A 312 28.72 15.95 -18.05
C ALA A 312 30.24 16.01 -18.29
N GLU A 313 30.94 14.88 -18.21
CA GLU A 313 32.38 14.78 -18.47
C GLU A 313 32.74 14.82 -19.97
N ILE A 314 31.85 14.38 -20.87
CA ILE A 314 32.08 14.41 -22.33
C ILE A 314 31.74 15.78 -22.95
N LEU A 315 30.87 16.57 -22.32
CA LEU A 315 30.46 17.90 -22.80
C LEU A 315 31.29 19.15 -22.39
N PRO A 316 32.40 19.10 -21.63
CA PRO A 316 33.11 20.32 -21.23
C PRO A 316 33.99 20.92 -22.35
N GLU A 317 34.03 20.36 -23.56
CA GLU A 317 34.99 20.77 -24.62
C GLU A 317 34.35 21.35 -25.90
N MET A 318 33.04 21.59 -25.95
CA MET A 318 32.38 22.31 -27.07
C MET A 318 31.92 23.74 -26.74
N GLU A 319 32.36 24.32 -25.62
CA GLU A 319 32.39 25.78 -25.45
C GLU A 319 33.64 26.35 -26.16
N VAL A 320 33.70 26.21 -27.49
CA VAL A 320 34.59 27.01 -28.35
C VAL A 320 33.74 27.76 -29.37
N SER A 321 33.24 28.92 -28.95
CA SER A 321 33.51 30.22 -29.59
C SER A 321 32.37 31.20 -29.25
N PRO A 322 32.62 32.20 -28.40
CA PRO A 322 31.65 33.26 -28.12
C PRO A 322 31.69 34.28 -29.25
N THR A 323 31.12 33.97 -30.41
CA THR A 323 30.83 34.98 -31.44
C THR A 323 29.69 34.50 -32.33
N GLU A 324 28.66 35.34 -32.50
CA GLU A 324 27.47 35.14 -33.34
C GLU A 324 26.42 34.12 -32.86
N THR A 325 25.40 34.59 -32.15
CA THR A 325 23.96 34.50 -32.54
C THR A 325 23.03 34.90 -31.38
N ALA A 326 23.20 36.12 -30.88
CA ALA A 326 22.19 36.77 -30.06
C ALA A 326 21.07 37.32 -30.96
N SER A 327 20.12 36.50 -31.42
CA SER A 327 18.84 37.05 -31.92
C SER A 327 17.62 36.11 -32.08
N ILE A 328 17.70 34.79 -31.90
CA ILE A 328 16.59 33.90 -32.34
C ILE A 328 15.91 33.08 -31.21
N HIS A 329 16.49 32.92 -30.02
CA HIS A 329 16.00 31.90 -29.07
C HIS A 329 14.97 32.34 -28.01
N SER A 330 14.42 33.56 -28.07
CA SER A 330 13.47 34.04 -27.03
C SER A 330 12.02 33.54 -27.17
N GLU A 331 11.60 32.98 -28.31
CA GLU A 331 10.19 32.59 -28.50
C GLU A 331 9.89 31.10 -28.30
N VAL A 332 10.90 30.21 -28.31
CA VAL A 332 10.65 28.75 -28.30
C VAL A 332 10.63 28.16 -26.88
N PHE A 333 11.20 28.85 -25.88
CA PHE A 333 11.25 28.33 -24.51
C PHE A 333 9.97 28.54 -23.68
N SER A 334 9.02 29.35 -24.15
CA SER A 334 7.78 29.65 -23.41
C SER A 334 6.64 28.65 -23.68
N SER A 335 6.74 27.81 -24.72
CA SER A 335 5.65 26.89 -25.12
C SER A 335 5.79 25.46 -24.60
N THR A 336 6.92 25.09 -23.98
CA THR A 336 7.18 23.70 -23.54
C THR A 336 6.84 23.47 -22.06
N PHE A 337 6.53 24.52 -21.28
CA PHE A 337 6.32 24.40 -19.83
C PHE A 337 4.85 24.26 -19.38
N SER A 338 3.88 24.26 -20.30
CA SER A 338 2.44 24.23 -19.98
C SER A 338 1.71 22.93 -20.35
N GLN A 339 2.38 21.78 -20.26
CA GLN A 339 1.71 20.48 -20.44
C GLN A 339 1.45 19.79 -19.11
N THR A 340 0.42 20.26 -18.41
CA THR A 340 -0.23 19.58 -17.28
C THR A 340 -0.83 18.27 -17.79
N ARG A 341 -0.04 17.20 -17.79
CA ARG A 341 -0.49 15.87 -18.19
C ARG A 341 -1.27 15.28 -17.01
N ILE A 342 -2.58 15.22 -17.17
CA ILE A 342 -3.51 14.49 -16.30
C ILE A 342 -3.02 13.03 -16.20
N MET A 343 -2.32 12.69 -15.11
CA MET A 343 -1.99 11.30 -14.83
C MET A 343 -3.29 10.54 -14.56
N LYS A 344 -3.49 9.48 -15.33
CA LYS A 344 -4.65 8.61 -15.23
C LYS A 344 -4.60 7.91 -13.88
N SER A 345 -5.55 8.22 -12.99
CA SER A 345 -5.71 7.60 -11.67
C SER A 345 -6.10 6.12 -11.83
N GLY A 346 -5.09 5.29 -12.02
CA GLY A 346 -5.31 3.85 -12.18
C GLY A 346 -4.06 3.13 -11.80
N PHE A 347 -3.75 3.03 -10.51
CA PHE A 347 -3.21 1.83 -9.87
C PHE A 347 -3.01 2.08 -8.36
N ALA A 348 -4.10 1.92 -7.60
CA ALA A 348 -3.97 1.73 -6.17
C ALA A 348 -3.50 0.28 -5.94
N SER A 349 -2.18 0.09 -5.85
CA SER A 349 -1.63 -1.17 -5.33
C SER A 349 -2.25 -1.44 -3.97
N ARG A 350 -2.69 -2.69 -3.73
CA ARG A 350 -3.41 -3.19 -2.54
C ARG A 350 -2.78 -2.82 -1.18
N ASP A 351 -1.52 -2.39 -1.18
CA ASP A 351 -0.76 -1.97 0.02
C ASP A 351 -0.65 -0.45 0.24
N GLY A 352 -1.11 0.39 -0.70
CA GLY A 352 -1.10 1.86 -0.58
C GLY A 352 0.28 2.46 -0.25
N LEU A 353 1.37 1.85 -0.73
CA LEU A 353 2.74 2.14 -0.30
C LEU A 353 3.65 2.73 -1.39
N PHE A 354 3.18 2.90 -2.64
CA PHE A 354 4.05 3.27 -3.76
C PHE A 354 3.43 4.25 -4.77
N SER A 355 2.53 5.13 -4.35
CA SER A 355 1.97 6.18 -5.22
C SER A 355 2.74 7.51 -5.17
N SER A 356 3.90 7.61 -4.52
CA SER A 356 4.73 8.82 -4.60
C SER A 356 5.84 8.65 -5.64
N PRO A 357 6.04 9.62 -6.54
CA PRO A 357 7.30 9.73 -7.29
C PRO A 357 8.41 9.99 -6.26
N SER A 358 9.25 8.99 -5.98
CA SER A 358 10.42 9.18 -5.14
C SER A 358 11.48 9.89 -5.98
N ARG A 359 11.47 11.22 -5.93
CA ARG A 359 12.61 12.03 -6.36
C ARG A 359 13.59 12.05 -5.18
N ARG A 360 14.54 11.11 -5.15
CA ARG A 360 15.69 11.22 -4.24
C ARG A 360 16.63 12.27 -4.81
N ILE A 361 16.83 13.35 -4.05
CA ILE A 361 17.89 14.30 -4.31
C ILE A 361 19.15 13.71 -3.65
N SER A 362 19.99 13.03 -4.43
CA SER A 362 21.34 12.64 -4.02
C SER A 362 22.23 13.89 -4.06
N LEU A 363 22.48 14.51 -2.89
CA LEU A 363 23.55 15.51 -2.75
C LEU A 363 24.87 14.75 -2.56
N THR A 364 25.68 14.70 -3.60
CA THR A 364 27.09 14.25 -3.49
C THR A 364 27.96 15.38 -2.97
N ASP A 365 28.85 15.04 -2.04
CA ASP A 365 29.91 15.88 -1.49
C ASP A 365 30.85 16.45 -2.56
N GLY A 366 31.27 17.70 -2.37
CA GLY A 366 32.56 18.21 -2.83
C GLY A 366 32.55 19.05 -4.10
N GLN A 367 32.01 20.28 -4.04
CA GLN A 367 32.59 21.40 -4.79
C GLN A 367 32.77 22.59 -3.85
N GLU A 368 34.05 22.91 -3.62
CA GLU A 368 34.51 24.10 -2.94
C GLU A 368 33.94 25.36 -3.61
N LEU A 369 33.29 26.22 -2.84
CA LEU A 369 33.03 27.60 -3.23
C LEU A 369 33.50 28.52 -2.10
N GLN A 370 34.70 29.06 -2.29
CA GLN A 370 35.05 30.40 -1.78
C GLN A 370 34.78 31.45 -2.87
N PRO A 371 34.66 32.74 -2.48
CA PRO A 371 33.60 33.60 -2.99
C PRO A 371 34.07 34.52 -4.13
N ILE A 372 33.21 34.70 -5.13
CA ILE A 372 33.31 35.79 -6.08
C ILE A 372 32.12 36.72 -5.86
N LEU A 373 32.42 37.80 -5.12
CA LEU A 373 32.06 39.21 -5.33
C LEU A 373 30.59 39.51 -5.74
N GLY A 374 29.88 40.38 -5.04
CA GLY A 374 30.33 41.76 -4.85
C GLY A 374 30.04 42.59 -6.11
N SER A 375 28.77 42.76 -6.46
CA SER A 375 28.33 43.75 -7.46
C SER A 375 26.79 43.87 -7.48
N ALA A 376 26.21 44.48 -6.44
CA ALA A 376 24.85 45.04 -6.49
C ALA A 376 24.62 45.98 -5.29
N ALA A 377 25.53 46.93 -5.09
CA ALA A 377 25.28 48.12 -4.33
C ALA A 377 25.78 49.29 -5.18
N VAL A 378 25.01 50.38 -5.21
CA VAL A 378 25.19 51.60 -6.03
C VAL A 378 24.48 51.55 -7.40
N GLN A 379 23.19 51.83 -7.40
CA GLN A 379 22.59 52.94 -8.16
C GLN A 379 21.13 53.16 -7.72
N ALA A 380 20.70 54.43 -7.77
CA ALA A 380 19.39 54.97 -7.38
C ALA A 380 19.24 55.44 -5.92
N ALA A 381 20.00 56.47 -5.57
CA ALA A 381 19.46 57.60 -4.82
C ALA A 381 19.28 58.77 -5.79
N GLU A 382 18.29 59.62 -5.51
CA GLU A 382 18.05 60.96 -6.05
C GLU A 382 17.09 61.08 -7.25
N SER A 383 15.82 61.36 -6.95
CA SER A 383 15.17 62.58 -7.46
C SER A 383 13.86 62.84 -6.69
N ASP A 384 13.92 63.90 -5.89
CA ASP A 384 12.88 64.88 -5.56
C ASP A 384 11.52 64.48 -4.98
N GLY A 385 11.23 65.21 -3.90
CA GLY A 385 9.95 65.24 -3.23
C GLY A 385 9.00 66.28 -3.80
N HIS A 386 7.73 66.10 -3.43
CA HIS A 386 6.78 67.19 -3.40
C HIS A 386 5.87 67.04 -2.18
N GLU A 387 6.02 68.02 -1.30
CA GLU A 387 5.20 68.34 -0.15
C GLU A 387 3.93 69.05 -0.61
N VAL A 388 2.72 68.54 -0.30
CA VAL A 388 1.49 69.34 -0.21
C VAL A 388 0.53 68.74 0.84
N ARG A 389 0.52 69.41 2.00
CA ARG A 389 -0.64 69.98 2.73
C ARG A 389 -1.87 69.11 3.09
N LEU A 390 -2.08 69.06 4.41
CA LEU A 390 -3.32 68.76 5.14
C LEU A 390 -4.51 69.62 4.68
N ASP A 391 -5.70 69.02 4.64
CA ASP A 391 -6.94 69.68 5.09
C ASP A 391 -8.07 68.68 5.44
N SER A 392 -8.59 68.88 6.67
CA SER A 392 -9.96 68.69 7.16
C SER A 392 -10.77 67.38 6.98
N LEU A 393 -11.09 66.79 8.14
CA LEU A 393 -12.30 66.02 8.51
C LEU A 393 -13.61 66.77 8.16
N PRO A 394 -14.79 66.10 7.98
CA PRO A 394 -15.61 65.68 9.13
C PRO A 394 -16.44 64.37 8.99
N VAL A 395 -16.51 63.66 10.11
CA VAL A 395 -17.71 63.17 10.84
C VAL A 395 -19.01 62.85 10.06
N ARG A 396 -19.41 61.57 10.11
CA ARG A 396 -20.77 61.02 10.35
C ARG A 396 -20.62 59.49 10.41
N GLY A 397 -21.13 58.70 11.37
CA GLY A 397 -22.26 58.86 12.27
C GLY A 397 -23.39 57.90 11.87
N PHE A 398 -23.79 57.03 12.80
CA PHE A 398 -24.93 56.06 12.83
C PHE A 398 -24.65 54.62 12.34
N MET A 399 -24.61 53.60 13.21
CA MET A 399 -25.61 52.95 14.10
C MET A 399 -26.62 52.03 13.39
N SER A 400 -26.47 50.75 13.71
CA SER A 400 -27.47 49.70 13.97
C SER A 400 -28.90 49.84 13.44
N SER A 401 -29.34 48.78 12.76
CA SER A 401 -30.55 48.02 13.12
C SER A 401 -30.31 46.55 12.81
#